data_AF-A0A3D6BT84-F1
#
_entry.id   AF-A0A3D6BT84-F1
#
_cell.length_a   1.000
_cell.length_b   1.000
_cell.length_c   1.000
_cell.angle_alpha   90.00
_cell.angle_beta   90.00
_cell.angle_gamma   90.00
#
_symmetry.space_group_name_H-M   'P 1'
#
loop_
_entity.id
_entity.type
_entity.pdbx_description
1 polymer ?
#
loop_
_entity_poly.entity_id
_entity_poly.type
_entity_poly.pdbx_seq_one_letter_code
_entity_poly.pdbx_strand_id
1 'polypeptide(L)' 'MSINLQTPIDYLKGVGPNRADLLKKELGIHTYQDLINLFPNRYLDRTQYYKIHQLQRNTAD' A
#
# COMPACT_ATOMS: atom_id res chain seq x y z
N MET A 1 11.09 -20.71 -10.82
CA MET A 1 10.46 -19.75 -11.78
C MET A 1 10.99 -18.37 -11.43
N SER A 2 11.88 -17.81 -12.24
CA SER A 2 12.43 -16.48 -12.01
C SER A 2 11.40 -15.43 -12.41
N ILE A 3 10.85 -14.70 -11.43
CA ILE A 3 9.93 -13.60 -11.67
C ILE A 3 10.76 -12.41 -12.15
N ASN A 4 10.47 -11.91 -13.34
CA ASN A 4 11.12 -10.72 -13.87
C ASN A 4 10.53 -9.49 -13.18
N LEU A 5 11.37 -8.66 -12.54
CA LEU A 5 10.93 -7.49 -11.77
C LEU A 5 10.54 -6.30 -12.66
N GLN A 6 10.88 -6.34 -13.95
CA GLN A 6 10.51 -5.33 -14.94
C GLN A 6 9.13 -5.56 -15.55
N THR A 7 8.35 -6.54 -15.07
CA THR A 7 7.00 -6.76 -15.57
C THR A 7 6.07 -5.61 -15.20
N PRO A 8 5.18 -5.19 -16.12
CA PRO A 8 4.18 -4.18 -15.84
C PRO A 8 3.22 -4.59 -14.72
N ILE A 9 2.80 -3.62 -13.92
CA ILE A 9 1.90 -3.82 -12.77
C ILE A 9 0.53 -4.42 -13.16
N ASP A 10 0.10 -4.26 -14.41
CA ASP A 10 -1.17 -4.79 -14.95
C ASP A 10 -1.27 -6.31 -14.88
N TYR A 11 -0.13 -7.00 -14.93
CA TYR A 11 -0.07 -8.46 -14.86
C TYR A 11 -0.07 -8.99 -13.43
N LEU A 12 0.00 -8.10 -12.42
CA LEU A 12 0.02 -8.51 -11.02
C LEU A 12 -1.36 -9.02 -10.60
N LYS A 13 -1.43 -10.29 -10.19
CA LYS A 13 -2.66 -10.90 -9.70
C LYS A 13 -3.25 -10.08 -8.54
N GLY A 14 -4.47 -9.59 -8.70
CA GLY A 14 -5.17 -8.75 -7.71
C GLY A 14 -5.12 -7.25 -7.99
N VAL A 15 -4.34 -6.82 -9.00
CA VAL A 15 -4.39 -5.48 -9.57
C VAL A 15 -5.20 -5.54 -10.87
N GLY A 16 -6.47 -5.14 -10.80
CA GLY A 16 -7.29 -4.93 -11.99
C GLY A 16 -6.91 -3.62 -12.72
N PRO A 17 -7.41 -3.39 -13.94
CA PRO A 17 -7.06 -2.23 -14.76
C PRO A 17 -7.29 -0.89 -14.02
N ASN A 18 -8.41 -0.76 -13.30
CA ASN A 18 -8.72 0.44 -12.52
C ASN A 18 -7.68 0.73 -11.42
N ARG A 19 -7.19 -0.32 -10.75
CA ARG A 19 -6.16 -0.17 -9.70
C ARG A 19 -4.80 0.12 -10.33
N ALA A 20 -4.49 -0.52 -11.45
CA ALA A 20 -3.24 -0.29 -12.16
C ALA A 20 -3.12 1.17 -12.62
N ASP A 21 -4.20 1.74 -13.16
CA ASP A 21 -4.23 3.14 -13.57
C ASP A 21 -4.04 4.10 -12.40
N LEU A 22 -4.65 3.83 -11.24
CA LEU A 22 -4.43 4.63 -10.03
C LEU A 22 -2.99 4.51 -9.53
N LEU A 23 -2.42 3.31 -9.48
CA LEU A 23 -1.04 3.10 -9.06
C LEU A 23 -0.04 3.83 -9.98
N LYS A 24 -0.30 3.83 -11.30
CA LYS A 24 0.52 4.54 -12.28
C LYS A 24 0.38 6.06 -12.17
N LYS A 25 -0.85 6.57 -12.02
CA LYS A 25 -1.12 8.02 -12.02
C LYS A 25 -0.78 8.70 -10.68
N GLU A 26 -1.17 8.09 -9.57
CA GLU A 26 -1.05 8.71 -8.24
C GLU A 26 0.31 8.42 -7.60
N LEU A 27 0.83 7.20 -7.75
CA LEU A 27 2.04 6.73 -7.07
C LEU A 27 3.24 6.55 -8.01
N GLY A 28 3.06 6.69 -9.33
CA GLY A 28 4.14 6.52 -10.32
C GLY A 28 4.66 5.09 -10.43
N ILE A 29 3.86 4.09 -10.03
CA ILE A 29 4.28 2.69 -9.98
C ILE A 29 3.93 2.01 -11.30
N HIS A 30 4.95 1.65 -12.08
CA HIS A 30 4.76 1.03 -13.40
C HIS A 30 5.14 -0.44 -13.41
N THR A 31 6.15 -0.81 -12.62
CA THR A 31 6.73 -2.15 -12.60
C THR A 31 6.62 -2.82 -11.23
N TYR A 32 6.87 -4.13 -11.18
CA TYR A 32 6.91 -4.86 -9.91
C TYR A 32 8.03 -4.36 -9.00
N GLN A 33 9.16 -3.93 -9.58
CA GLN A 33 10.26 -3.33 -8.84
C GLN A 33 9.83 -2.07 -8.09
N ASP A 34 9.05 -1.20 -8.74
CA ASP A 34 8.58 0.05 -8.15
C ASP A 34 7.66 -0.22 -6.96
N LEU A 35 6.78 -1.23 -7.08
CA LEU A 35 5.87 -1.61 -6.00
C LEU A 35 6.62 -2.17 -4.79
N ILE A 36 7.67 -2.98 -5.01
CA ILE A 36 8.49 -3.53 -3.91
C ILE A 36 9.23 -2.41 -3.17
N ASN A 37 9.63 -1.37 -3.89
CA ASN A 37 10.31 -0.21 -3.31
C ASN A 37 9.34 0.82 -2.70
N LEU A 38 8.02 0.56 -2.71
CA LEU A 38 7.05 1.39 -2.03
C LEU A 38 6.94 0.98 -0.56
N PHE A 39 7.54 1.79 0.33
CA PHE A 39 7.45 1.57 1.77
C PHE A 39 6.25 2.29 2.39
N PRO A 40 5.59 1.70 3.41
CA PRO A 40 4.56 2.38 4.18
C PRO A 40 5.12 3.66 4.82
N ASN A 41 4.35 4.75 4.77
CA ASN A 41 4.68 5.97 5.51
C ASN A 41 4.73 5.72 7.03
N ARG A 42 3.83 4.86 7.54
CA ARG A 42 3.75 4.50 8.95
C ARG A 42 3.23 3.09 9.15
N TYR A 43 3.84 2.36 10.08
CA TYR A 43 3.34 1.08 10.58
C TYR A 43 2.39 1.33 11.75
N LEU A 44 1.15 0.87 11.63
CA LEU A 44 0.16 0.93 12.69
C LEU A 44 -0.07 -0.46 13.23
N ASP A 45 0.33 -0.69 14.48
CA ASP A 45 0.00 -1.91 15.19
C ASP A 45 -1.44 -1.84 15.71
N ARG A 46 -2.28 -2.78 15.27
CA ARG A 46 -3.69 -2.91 15.67
C ARG A 46 -3.95 -4.19 16.48
N THR A 47 -2.92 -4.83 16.99
CA THR A 47 -3.04 -6.07 17.80
C THR A 47 -3.78 -5.83 19.12
N GLN A 48 -3.65 -4.63 19.69
CA GLN A 48 -4.28 -4.28 20.96
C GLN A 48 -5.63 -3.60 20.75
N TYR A 49 -6.66 -4.17 21.37
CA TYR A 49 -7.99 -3.56 21.46
C TYR A 49 -8.06 -2.65 22.68
N TYR A 50 -8.48 -1.41 22.47
CA TYR A 50 -8.64 -0.41 23.53
C TYR A 50 -10.12 -0.22 23.84
N LYS A 51 -10.47 -0.21 25.12
CA LYS A 51 -11.81 0.21 25.56
C LYS A 51 -11.95 1.72 25.39
N ILE A 52 -13.19 2.20 25.26
CA ILE A 52 -13.48 3.63 25.02
C ILE A 52 -12.80 4.54 26.06
N HIS A 53 -12.78 4.13 27.32
CA HIS A 53 -12.15 4.91 28.41
C HIS A 53 -10.60 4.94 28.36
N GLN A 54 -9.96 4.18 27.48
CA GLN A 54 -8.51 4.14 27.28
C GLN A 54 -8.06 5.00 26.08
N LEU A 55 -9.02 5.51 25.30
CA LEU A 55 -8.73 6.34 24.14
C LEU A 55 -8.17 7.69 24.61
N GLN A 56 -7.02 8.06 24.07
CA GLN A 56 -6.46 9.40 24.27
C GLN A 56 -7.26 10.41 23.45
N ARG A 57 -7.48 11.61 24.01
CA ARG A 57 -8.06 12.71 23.24
C ARG A 57 -7.08 13.10 22.15
N ASN A 58 -7.52 13.03 20.90
CA ASN A 58 -6.73 13.48 19.76
C ASN A 58 -6.58 15.01 19.85
N THR A 59 -5.38 15.54 19.64
CA THR A 59 -5.06 16.97 19.77
C THR A 59 -5.45 17.79 18.51
N ALA A 60 -6.30 17.23 17.64
CA ALA A 60 -6.71 17.83 16.39
C ALA A 60 -8.06 18.57 16.52
N ASP A 61 -8.19 19.39 17.56
CA ASP A 61 -9.25 20.40 17.75
C ASP A 61 -8.64 21.81 17.69
#